data_AF-A0AAN0LVX8-F1
#
_entry.id   AF-A0AAN0LVX8-F1
#
_cell.length_a   1.000
_cell.length_b   1.000
_cell.length_c   1.000
_cell.angle_alpha   90.00
_cell.angle_beta   90.00
_cell.angle_gamma   90.00
#
_symmetry.space_group_name_H-M   'P 1'
#
loop_
_entity.id
_entity.type
_entity.pdbx_description
1 polymer ?
#
loop_
_entity_poly.entity_id
_entity_poly.type
_entity_poly.pdbx_seq_one_letter_code
_entity_poly.pdbx_strand_id
1 'polypeptide(L)'
;MNVDSWSKTDLEYANSHLIILSSLFGLHKPFDTIAPYRLDYLSDISIDLYDYWTEYVTAYINSLQMPIINLASKEYSNSVDFSKIDGPVINIEFKEFDGVKYTAKSTYVKSARGAFVQEIIKNKVRTVNALKSISVHGYEFQHDLSNDSSLVYIHSTNQLEMRKYNYLYYVVKPYLTGTVLLNSNLNRTTKVRLFLYNKRSPPD
;
A
#
# COMPACT_ATOMS: atom_id res chain seq x y z
N MET A 1 5.02 -6.79 4.04
CA MET A 1 5.09 -8.04 3.28
C MET A 1 6.14 -8.94 3.90
N ASN A 2 5.78 -10.17 4.22
CA ASN A 2 6.71 -11.28 4.40
C ASN A 2 6.58 -12.16 3.14
N VAL A 3 7.51 -12.01 2.18
CA VAL A 3 7.47 -12.73 0.89
C VAL A 3 7.91 -14.19 1.06
N ASP A 4 8.73 -14.48 2.07
CA ASP A 4 9.16 -15.84 2.41
C ASP A 4 7.99 -16.74 2.88
N SER A 5 6.86 -16.11 3.26
CA SER A 5 5.59 -16.77 3.61
C SER A 5 4.62 -16.98 2.42
N TRP A 6 5.07 -16.85 1.17
CA TRP A 6 4.25 -16.94 -0.04
C TRP A 6 4.41 -18.28 -0.75
N SER A 7 3.30 -18.91 -1.13
CA SER A 7 3.28 -20.12 -1.97
C SER A 7 3.67 -19.79 -3.42
N LYS A 8 3.96 -20.82 -4.23
CA LYS A 8 4.16 -20.67 -5.68
C LYS A 8 3.01 -19.91 -6.36
N THR A 9 1.77 -20.13 -5.93
CA THR A 9 0.58 -19.45 -6.48
C THR A 9 0.46 -17.99 -6.03
N ASP A 10 1.02 -17.63 -4.87
CA ASP A 10 1.12 -16.24 -4.40
C ASP A 10 2.19 -15.47 -5.19
N LEU A 11 3.34 -16.11 -5.45
CA LEU A 11 4.41 -15.56 -6.28
C LEU A 11 3.92 -15.35 -7.73
N GLU A 12 3.29 -16.35 -8.34
CA GLU A 12 2.70 -16.27 -9.69
C GLU A 12 1.60 -15.20 -9.78
N TYR A 13 0.75 -15.10 -8.76
CA TYR A 13 -0.25 -14.03 -8.67
C TYR A 13 0.44 -12.67 -8.56
N ALA A 14 1.42 -12.50 -7.68
CA ALA A 14 2.16 -11.24 -7.54
C ALA A 14 2.83 -10.81 -8.85
N ASN A 15 3.52 -11.70 -9.56
CA ASN A 15 4.16 -11.38 -10.84
C ASN A 15 3.17 -10.95 -11.94
N SER A 16 1.90 -11.34 -11.81
CA SER A 16 0.81 -10.96 -12.72
C SER A 16 -0.12 -9.85 -12.17
N HIS A 17 0.09 -9.39 -10.94
CA HIS A 17 -0.81 -8.47 -10.21
C HIS A 17 -0.12 -7.46 -9.28
N LEU A 18 1.20 -7.30 -9.33
CA LEU A 18 1.94 -6.28 -8.59
C LEU A 18 2.95 -5.59 -9.52
N ILE A 19 3.02 -4.27 -9.41
CA ILE A 19 4.04 -3.41 -10.03
C ILE A 19 4.68 -2.58 -8.91
N ILE A 20 5.97 -2.29 -9.03
CA ILE A 20 6.73 -1.50 -8.07
C ILE A 20 7.24 -0.26 -8.81
N LEU A 21 6.81 0.92 -8.39
CA LEU A 21 7.25 2.19 -9.01
C LEU A 21 8.68 2.51 -8.57
N SER A 22 9.46 3.12 -9.46
CA SER A 22 10.88 3.38 -9.27
C SER A 22 11.30 4.71 -9.91
N SER A 23 11.98 5.52 -9.11
CA SER A 23 12.73 6.71 -9.54
C SER A 23 13.80 6.45 -10.61
N LEU A 24 14.40 5.26 -10.64
CA LEU A 24 15.49 4.90 -11.56
C LEU A 24 15.04 4.06 -12.77
N PHE A 25 13.98 3.27 -12.61
CA PHE A 25 13.51 2.34 -13.65
C PHE A 25 12.10 2.69 -14.18
N GLY A 26 11.46 3.74 -13.66
CA GLY A 26 10.05 4.05 -13.86
C GLY A 26 9.14 3.07 -13.09
N LEU A 27 9.20 1.80 -13.48
CA LEU A 27 8.48 0.69 -12.86
C LEU A 27 9.19 -0.65 -13.08
N HIS A 28 8.88 -1.65 -12.24
CA HIS A 28 9.31 -3.03 -12.42
C HIS A 28 8.29 -4.02 -11.81
N LYS A 29 8.36 -5.29 -12.18
CA LYS A 29 7.63 -6.41 -11.57
C LYS A 29 8.38 -6.92 -10.32
N PRO A 30 7.73 -7.71 -9.44
CA PRO A 30 8.34 -8.17 -8.19
C PRO A 30 9.59 -9.05 -8.32
N PHE A 31 9.82 -9.64 -9.51
CA PHE A 31 10.93 -10.55 -9.79
C PHE A 31 11.82 -10.10 -10.96
N ASP A 32 11.66 -8.86 -11.42
CA ASP A 32 12.63 -8.28 -12.36
C ASP A 32 13.96 -8.06 -11.63
N THR A 33 15.09 -8.37 -12.28
CA THR A 33 16.41 -8.23 -11.65
C THR A 33 16.85 -6.78 -11.65
N ILE A 34 16.99 -6.18 -10.47
CA ILE A 34 17.45 -4.80 -10.27
C ILE A 34 18.87 -4.78 -9.66
N ALA A 35 19.69 -3.83 -10.12
CA ALA A 35 20.96 -3.53 -9.46
C ALA A 35 20.72 -2.75 -8.15
N PRO A 36 21.60 -2.84 -7.14
CA PRO A 36 21.54 -1.96 -5.97
C PRO A 36 21.69 -0.49 -6.39
N TYR A 37 20.77 0.37 -5.96
CA TYR A 37 20.79 1.79 -6.27
C TYR A 37 20.21 2.63 -5.13
N ARG A 38 20.51 3.93 -5.13
CA ARG A 38 19.80 4.93 -4.31
C ARG A 38 19.53 6.17 -5.14
N LEU A 39 18.27 6.31 -5.56
CA LEU A 39 17.71 7.49 -6.19
C LEU A 39 16.30 7.64 -5.65
N ASP A 40 15.88 8.84 -5.28
CA ASP A 40 14.49 9.18 -4.94
C ASP A 40 14.01 10.30 -5.90
N TYR A 41 12.70 10.50 -6.06
CA TYR A 41 12.17 11.51 -7.00
C TYR A 41 12.53 12.95 -6.64
N LEU A 42 12.99 13.20 -5.41
CA LEU A 42 13.44 14.51 -4.90
C LEU A 42 14.98 14.60 -4.78
N SER A 43 15.72 13.84 -5.60
CA SER A 43 17.18 13.92 -5.63
C SER A 43 17.64 15.15 -6.40
N ASP A 44 18.68 15.84 -5.92
CA ASP A 44 19.29 16.97 -6.60
C ASP A 44 20.10 16.49 -7.81
N ILE A 45 19.46 16.45 -8.99
CA ILE A 45 20.02 16.06 -10.29
C ILE A 45 19.47 16.98 -11.39
N SER A 46 20.15 17.04 -12.54
CA SER A 46 19.80 17.93 -13.65
C SER A 46 18.59 17.49 -14.52
N ILE A 47 17.74 16.60 -14.02
CA ILE A 47 16.59 16.03 -14.75
C ILE A 47 15.42 15.89 -13.77
N ASP A 48 14.25 16.44 -14.12
CA ASP A 48 13.03 16.15 -13.35
C ASP A 48 12.56 14.70 -13.65
N LEU A 49 12.57 13.86 -12.62
CA LEU A 49 12.23 12.44 -12.72
C LEU A 49 10.72 12.20 -12.88
N TYR A 50 9.86 13.15 -12.53
CA TYR A 50 8.43 13.06 -12.80
C TYR A 50 8.18 13.29 -14.29
N ASP A 51 8.65 14.41 -14.83
CA ASP A 51 8.47 14.73 -16.26
C ASP A 51 9.09 13.64 -17.15
N TYR A 52 10.28 13.12 -16.78
CA TYR A 52 10.94 12.06 -17.52
C TYR A 52 10.15 10.73 -17.52
N TRP A 53 9.59 10.30 -16.38
CA TRP A 53 8.95 8.97 -16.29
C TRP A 53 7.45 8.94 -16.62
N THR A 54 6.73 10.06 -16.46
CA THR A 54 5.27 10.06 -16.44
C THR A 54 4.65 9.51 -17.72
N GLU A 55 5.18 9.85 -18.90
CA GLU A 55 4.65 9.32 -20.17
C GLU A 55 4.83 7.80 -20.27
N TYR A 56 6.05 7.30 -20.10
CA TYR A 56 6.38 5.87 -20.21
C TYR A 56 5.63 5.01 -19.20
N VAL A 57 5.54 5.46 -17.94
CA VAL A 57 4.85 4.73 -16.86
C VAL A 57 3.35 4.68 -17.13
N THR A 58 2.74 5.79 -17.55
CA THR A 58 1.31 5.87 -17.88
C THR A 58 0.97 4.98 -19.09
N ALA A 59 1.75 5.09 -20.17
CA ALA A 59 1.57 4.27 -21.37
C ALA A 59 1.73 2.77 -21.09
N TYR A 60 2.71 2.38 -20.26
CA TYR A 60 2.84 0.99 -19.82
C TYR A 60 1.61 0.53 -19.03
N ILE A 61 1.08 1.34 -18.10
CA ILE A 61 -0.09 0.96 -17.30
C ILE A 61 -1.33 0.75 -18.19
N ASN A 62 -1.57 1.61 -19.18
CA ASN A 62 -2.68 1.44 -20.14
C ASN A 62 -2.52 0.18 -20.99
N SER A 63 -1.29 -0.17 -21.39
CA SER A 63 -1.01 -1.40 -22.15
C SER A 63 -1.43 -2.70 -21.44
N LEU A 64 -1.65 -2.64 -20.12
CA LEU A 64 -2.12 -3.78 -19.32
C LEU A 64 -3.62 -4.07 -19.49
N GLN A 65 -4.43 -3.05 -19.84
CA GLN A 65 -5.89 -3.12 -19.94
C GLN A 65 -6.55 -3.72 -18.66
N MET A 66 -6.05 -3.33 -17.48
CA MET A 66 -6.51 -3.81 -16.17
C MET A 66 -6.94 -2.66 -15.26
N PRO A 67 -8.01 -2.82 -14.45
CA PRO A 67 -8.31 -1.92 -13.33
C PRO A 67 -7.14 -1.84 -12.34
N ILE A 68 -6.91 -0.63 -11.83
CA ILE A 68 -5.73 -0.25 -11.06
C ILE A 68 -6.11 0.02 -9.60
N ILE A 69 -5.39 -0.60 -8.66
CA ILE A 69 -5.40 -0.16 -7.25
C ILE A 69 -4.12 0.61 -6.98
N ASN A 70 -4.23 1.94 -6.78
CA ASN A 70 -3.12 2.75 -6.33
C ASN A 70 -2.92 2.58 -4.82
N LEU A 71 -1.77 1.99 -4.46
CA LEU A 71 -1.28 1.84 -3.08
C LEU A 71 0.08 2.52 -2.86
N ALA A 72 0.62 3.22 -3.85
CA ALA A 72 1.90 3.92 -3.72
C ALA A 72 1.79 5.11 -2.73
N SER A 73 2.94 5.66 -2.30
CA SER A 73 2.98 7.00 -1.68
C SER A 73 2.69 8.06 -2.73
N LYS A 74 2.26 9.28 -2.33
CA LYS A 74 2.03 10.37 -3.29
C LYS A 74 3.29 10.70 -4.10
N GLU A 75 4.44 10.71 -3.44
CA GLU A 75 5.78 10.82 -4.05
C GLU A 75 5.98 9.85 -5.23
N TYR A 76 5.54 8.59 -5.14
CA TYR A 76 5.69 7.64 -6.24
C TYR A 76 4.47 7.63 -7.17
N SER A 77 3.27 7.97 -6.67
CA SER A 77 2.05 8.12 -7.48
C SER A 77 2.16 9.28 -8.48
N ASN A 78 2.94 10.31 -8.16
CA ASN A 78 3.15 11.49 -9.01
C ASN A 78 3.84 11.17 -10.35
N SER A 79 4.48 10.00 -10.54
CA SER A 79 5.01 9.57 -11.84
C SER A 79 4.01 8.81 -12.71
N VAL A 80 2.71 8.94 -12.41
CA VAL A 80 1.61 8.37 -13.18
C VAL A 80 0.58 9.48 -13.47
N ASP A 81 0.28 9.72 -14.75
CA ASP A 81 -0.81 10.61 -15.11
C ASP A 81 -2.14 9.86 -15.06
N PHE A 82 -2.71 9.79 -13.85
CA PHE A 82 -4.01 9.16 -13.60
C PHE A 82 -5.17 9.79 -14.39
N SER A 83 -5.02 10.98 -14.99
CA SER A 83 -6.04 11.56 -15.86
C SER A 83 -6.08 10.94 -17.26
N LYS A 84 -4.99 10.24 -17.66
CA LYS A 84 -4.85 9.53 -18.93
C LYS A 84 -4.96 8.01 -18.81
N ILE A 85 -5.37 7.47 -17.65
CA ILE A 85 -5.44 6.01 -17.45
C ILE A 85 -6.70 5.41 -18.08
N ASP A 86 -6.50 4.42 -18.95
CA ASP A 86 -7.55 3.70 -19.69
C ASP A 86 -8.28 2.67 -18.80
N GLY A 87 -8.99 3.13 -17.77
CA GLY A 87 -9.88 2.29 -16.97
C GLY A 87 -10.06 2.72 -15.51
N PRO A 88 -10.74 1.90 -14.68
CA PRO A 88 -11.02 2.23 -13.30
C PRO A 88 -9.76 2.29 -12.44
N VAL A 89 -9.54 3.43 -11.77
CA VAL A 89 -8.48 3.63 -10.77
C VAL A 89 -9.12 3.74 -9.39
N ILE A 90 -8.63 2.96 -8.44
CA ILE A 90 -9.08 2.94 -7.04
C ILE A 90 -7.88 3.27 -6.16
N ASN A 91 -7.94 4.40 -5.45
CA ASN A 91 -6.93 4.78 -4.47
C ASN A 91 -7.23 4.11 -3.12
N ILE A 92 -6.21 3.63 -2.42
CA ILE A 92 -6.34 3.13 -1.04
C ILE A 92 -5.66 4.12 -0.10
N GLU A 93 -6.48 4.79 0.71
CA GLU A 93 -6.05 5.89 1.56
C GLU A 93 -6.10 5.52 3.04
N PHE A 94 -4.94 5.19 3.62
CA PHE A 94 -4.78 5.06 5.06
C PHE A 94 -4.69 6.45 5.72
N LYS A 95 -5.58 6.73 6.69
CA LYS A 95 -5.59 7.97 7.46
C LYS A 95 -5.74 7.70 8.95
N GLU A 96 -5.19 8.59 9.76
CA GLU A 96 -5.29 8.60 11.21
C GLU A 96 -5.96 9.91 11.64
N PHE A 97 -6.95 9.84 12.53
CA PHE A 97 -7.60 11.03 13.08
C PHE A 97 -6.77 11.57 14.24
N ASP A 98 -6.23 12.79 14.11
CA ASP A 98 -5.33 13.38 15.12
C ASP A 98 -6.04 14.25 16.17
N GLY A 99 -7.35 14.03 16.35
CA GLY A 99 -8.21 14.86 17.20
C GLY A 99 -8.74 16.12 16.51
N VAL A 100 -8.12 16.56 15.41
CA VAL A 100 -8.54 17.74 14.63
C VAL A 100 -8.88 17.37 13.19
N LYS A 101 -8.10 16.50 12.54
CA LYS A 101 -8.27 16.13 11.14
C LYS A 101 -7.75 14.72 10.83
N TYR A 102 -8.23 14.17 9.73
CA TYR A 102 -7.66 12.95 9.15
C TYR A 102 -6.33 13.25 8.45
N THR A 103 -5.28 12.51 8.80
CA THR A 103 -3.92 12.71 8.29
C THR A 103 -3.25 11.39 7.93
N ALA A 104 -2.51 11.33 6.82
CA ALA A 104 -1.70 10.17 6.47
C ALA A 104 -0.32 10.27 7.14
N LYS A 105 -0.27 10.08 8.47
CA LYS A 105 0.96 10.21 9.27
C LYS A 105 1.82 8.93 9.23
N SER A 106 3.12 9.15 9.30
CA SER A 106 4.13 8.20 9.78
C SER A 106 4.43 6.94 8.94
N THR A 107 5.44 6.21 9.44
CA THR A 107 5.87 4.86 9.01
C THR A 107 4.73 3.82 9.01
N TYR A 108 3.71 3.98 9.86
CA TYR A 108 2.60 3.01 9.96
C TYR A 108 1.84 2.87 8.65
N VAL A 109 1.55 3.96 7.95
CA VAL A 109 0.91 3.95 6.62
C VAL A 109 1.73 3.15 5.60
N LYS A 110 3.08 3.25 5.61
CA LYS A 110 3.95 2.46 4.72
C LYS A 110 3.88 0.96 5.07
N SER A 111 3.83 0.63 6.36
CA SER A 111 3.66 -0.75 6.83
C SER A 111 2.28 -1.31 6.45
N ALA A 112 1.21 -0.53 6.64
CA ALA A 112 -0.17 -0.88 6.28
C ALA A 112 -0.33 -1.14 4.78
N ARG A 113 0.19 -0.26 3.90
CA ARG A 113 0.29 -0.51 2.44
C ARG A 113 0.92 -1.88 2.16
N GLY A 114 2.06 -2.16 2.80
CA GLY A 114 2.80 -3.42 2.66
C GLY A 114 2.13 -4.65 3.30
N ALA A 115 1.09 -4.49 4.11
CA ALA A 115 0.26 -5.59 4.62
C ALA A 115 -0.99 -5.77 3.75
N PHE A 116 -1.65 -4.69 3.33
CA PHE A 116 -2.80 -4.71 2.42
C PHE A 116 -2.48 -5.42 1.11
N VAL A 117 -1.25 -5.25 0.60
CA VAL A 117 -0.73 -5.98 -0.56
C VAL A 117 -0.55 -7.47 -0.31
N GLN A 118 -0.08 -7.84 0.88
CA GLN A 118 0.02 -9.24 1.25
C GLN A 118 -1.36 -9.89 1.30
N GLU A 119 -2.38 -9.19 1.81
CA GLU A 119 -3.74 -9.71 1.87
C GLU A 119 -4.43 -9.77 0.49
N ILE A 120 -4.22 -8.80 -0.41
CA ILE A 120 -4.71 -8.92 -1.79
C ILE A 120 -4.06 -10.10 -2.51
N ILE A 121 -2.75 -10.32 -2.31
CA ILE A 121 -2.00 -11.39 -2.98
C ILE A 121 -2.39 -12.76 -2.41
N LYS A 122 -2.40 -12.93 -1.08
CA LYS A 122 -2.79 -14.20 -0.44
C LYS A 122 -4.24 -14.57 -0.75
N ASN A 123 -5.17 -13.63 -0.55
CA ASN A 123 -6.60 -13.83 -0.78
C ASN A 123 -7.03 -13.62 -2.26
N LYS A 124 -6.08 -13.38 -3.18
CA LYS A 124 -6.25 -13.30 -4.66
C LYS A 124 -7.30 -12.28 -5.18
N VAL A 125 -7.61 -11.23 -4.42
CA VAL A 125 -8.82 -10.35 -4.49
C VAL A 125 -9.08 -9.65 -5.85
N ARG A 126 -10.36 -9.49 -6.30
CA ARG A 126 -10.84 -8.76 -7.52
C ARG A 126 -11.72 -7.57 -7.18
N THR A 127 -12.61 -7.85 -6.26
CA THR A 127 -13.86 -7.13 -6.14
C THR A 127 -13.59 -5.95 -5.25
N VAL A 128 -14.04 -4.76 -5.66
CA VAL A 128 -13.99 -3.57 -4.82
C VAL A 128 -14.62 -3.86 -3.45
N ASN A 129 -15.66 -4.70 -3.42
CA ASN A 129 -16.30 -5.16 -2.18
C ASN A 129 -15.41 -6.09 -1.32
N ALA A 130 -14.52 -6.89 -1.91
CA ALA A 130 -13.58 -7.70 -1.15
C ALA A 130 -12.33 -6.90 -0.70
N LEU A 131 -12.00 -5.78 -1.36
CA LEU A 131 -11.05 -4.81 -0.82
C LEU A 131 -11.58 -4.19 0.48
N LYS A 132 -12.85 -3.77 0.49
CA LYS A 132 -13.55 -3.19 1.65
C LYS A 132 -13.59 -4.12 2.88
N SER A 133 -13.36 -5.43 2.69
CA SER A 133 -13.27 -6.42 3.78
C SER A 133 -11.86 -6.59 4.37
N ILE A 134 -10.85 -5.93 3.83
CA ILE A 134 -9.46 -6.03 4.33
C ILE A 134 -9.28 -5.08 5.53
N SER A 135 -8.82 -5.63 6.65
CA SER A 135 -8.28 -4.88 7.79
C SER A 135 -6.81 -5.23 7.99
N VAL A 136 -5.94 -4.24 8.16
CA VAL A 136 -4.50 -4.44 8.36
C VAL A 136 -3.92 -3.44 9.35
N HIS A 137 -3.15 -3.92 10.32
CA HIS A 137 -2.53 -3.08 11.37
C HIS A 137 -3.54 -2.08 11.99
N GLY A 138 -4.75 -2.53 12.33
CA GLY A 138 -5.80 -1.68 12.90
C GLY A 138 -6.51 -0.74 11.90
N TYR A 139 -6.06 -0.61 10.65
CA TYR A 139 -6.77 0.20 9.64
C TYR A 139 -7.97 -0.55 9.04
N GLU A 140 -9.16 0.02 9.22
CA GLU A 140 -10.45 -0.57 8.80
C GLU A 140 -11.22 0.36 7.85
N PHE A 141 -11.92 -0.23 6.87
CA PHE A 141 -12.66 0.50 5.83
C PHE A 141 -13.74 1.41 6.43
N GLN A 142 -13.78 2.68 6.01
CA GLN A 142 -14.81 3.63 6.40
C GLN A 142 -15.66 4.01 5.20
N HIS A 143 -16.95 3.63 5.23
CA HIS A 143 -17.89 3.88 4.14
C HIS A 143 -18.06 5.38 3.84
N ASP A 144 -18.37 6.16 4.87
CA ASP A 144 -18.75 7.58 4.77
C ASP A 144 -17.59 8.50 4.35
N LEU A 145 -16.35 8.00 4.40
CA LEU A 145 -15.14 8.69 3.95
C LEU A 145 -14.68 8.25 2.54
N SER A 146 -15.37 7.27 1.94
CA SER A 146 -14.99 6.60 0.69
C SER A 146 -15.93 6.94 -0.46
N ASN A 147 -15.45 6.72 -1.69
CA ASN A 147 -16.24 6.79 -2.92
C ASN A 147 -15.73 5.74 -3.93
N ASP A 148 -16.26 5.74 -5.15
CA ASP A 148 -15.93 4.72 -6.16
C ASP A 148 -14.46 4.75 -6.64
N SER A 149 -13.75 5.87 -6.44
CA SER A 149 -12.35 6.08 -6.84
C SER A 149 -11.35 6.16 -5.68
N SER A 150 -11.84 6.18 -4.43
CA SER A 150 -11.00 6.17 -3.23
C SER A 150 -11.67 5.41 -2.08
N LEU A 151 -10.98 4.39 -1.57
CA LEU A 151 -11.37 3.65 -0.38
C LEU A 151 -10.49 4.09 0.80
N VAL A 152 -11.10 4.70 1.80
CA VAL A 152 -10.44 5.20 3.00
C VAL A 152 -10.46 4.16 4.11
N TYR A 153 -9.32 3.96 4.76
CA TYR A 153 -9.15 3.07 5.91
C TYR A 153 -8.62 3.88 7.09
N ILE A 154 -9.27 3.77 8.25
CA ILE A 154 -8.94 4.51 9.48
C ILE A 154 -8.39 3.56 10.53
N HIS A 155 -7.28 3.93 11.18
CA HIS A 155 -6.70 3.15 12.27
C HIS A 155 -7.61 3.18 13.52
N SER A 156 -7.92 2.02 14.09
CA SER A 156 -8.84 1.82 15.22
C SER A 156 -8.31 2.29 16.60
N THR A 157 -7.42 3.28 16.62
CA THR A 157 -7.05 3.98 17.88
C THR A 157 -8.19 4.93 18.24
N ASN A 158 -8.90 4.61 19.33
CA ASN A 158 -10.25 5.11 19.58
C ASN A 158 -10.42 6.65 19.58
N GLN A 159 -11.55 7.09 19.04
CA GLN A 159 -12.02 8.48 18.94
C GLN A 159 -12.31 9.16 20.31
N LEU A 160 -11.93 8.54 21.44
CA LEU A 160 -12.27 8.98 22.80
C LEU A 160 -11.06 9.37 23.68
N GLU A 161 -9.83 8.95 23.34
CA GLU A 161 -8.65 9.23 24.20
C GLU A 161 -7.83 10.46 23.81
N MET A 162 -8.01 10.98 22.58
CA MET A 162 -7.30 12.17 22.04
C MET A 162 -7.54 13.50 22.82
N ARG A 163 -8.29 13.47 23.93
CA ARG A 163 -8.49 14.60 24.84
C ARG A 163 -7.74 14.51 26.18
N LYS A 164 -6.92 13.47 26.44
CA LYS A 164 -6.37 13.25 27.80
C LYS A 164 -4.86 13.17 28.00
N TYR A 165 -4.04 12.75 27.03
CA TYR A 165 -2.61 12.50 27.28
C TYR A 165 -1.65 13.08 26.22
N ASN A 166 -1.43 14.39 26.32
CA ASN A 166 -0.06 14.90 26.19
C ASN A 166 0.70 14.49 27.45
N TYR A 167 1.67 13.57 27.39
CA TYR A 167 2.91 13.52 28.21
C TYR A 167 3.80 12.34 27.76
N LEU A 168 5.14 12.50 27.84
CA LEU A 168 6.11 11.42 27.61
C LEU A 168 6.06 10.38 28.73
N TYR A 169 6.19 9.08 28.41
CA TYR A 169 6.84 8.09 29.30
C TYR A 169 7.59 6.99 28.53
N TYR A 170 8.52 6.35 29.24
CA TYR A 170 9.48 5.32 28.83
C TYR A 170 9.48 4.24 29.93
N VAL A 171 9.57 2.93 29.62
CA VAL A 171 10.04 1.85 30.53
C VAL A 171 10.12 0.48 29.81
N VAL A 172 10.77 -0.50 30.46
CA VAL A 172 11.32 -1.77 29.92
C VAL A 172 10.37 -2.99 30.12
N LYS A 173 10.58 -4.07 29.34
CA LYS A 173 9.91 -5.40 29.47
C LYS A 173 10.09 -6.05 30.85
N PRO A 174 9.16 -6.93 31.27
CA PRO A 174 9.44 -8.38 31.23
C PRO A 174 8.27 -9.27 30.73
N TYR A 175 8.40 -10.59 30.86
CA TYR A 175 7.58 -11.67 30.26
C TYR A 175 6.22 -11.94 30.97
N LEU A 176 5.18 -12.38 30.23
CA LEU A 176 4.65 -13.77 30.26
C LEU A 176 3.38 -14.03 29.38
N THR A 177 3.14 -15.33 29.15
CA THR A 177 2.13 -16.09 28.38
C THR A 177 0.63 -15.69 28.35
N GLY A 178 -0.05 -15.99 27.22
CA GLY A 178 -1.52 -16.17 27.11
C GLY A 178 -1.98 -16.60 25.69
N THR A 179 -2.99 -17.48 25.53
CA THR A 179 -3.44 -18.03 24.21
C THR A 179 -4.96 -18.21 24.11
N VAL A 180 -5.61 -17.77 23.01
CA VAL A 180 -7.00 -18.13 22.59
C VAL A 180 -7.12 -18.05 21.04
N LEU A 181 -7.98 -18.88 20.41
CA LEU A 181 -8.22 -19.00 18.94
C LEU A 181 -9.69 -19.45 18.67
N LEU A 182 -10.40 -19.23 17.54
CA LEU A 182 -10.22 -18.32 16.38
C LEU A 182 -11.61 -17.70 15.99
N ASN A 183 -12.42 -17.99 14.95
CA ASN A 183 -12.34 -18.65 13.63
C ASN A 183 -13.62 -18.34 12.78
N SER A 184 -13.54 -18.05 11.47
CA SER A 184 -14.71 -17.92 10.55
C SER A 184 -14.36 -17.98 9.03
N ASN A 185 -15.36 -17.98 8.13
CA ASN A 185 -15.28 -18.60 6.79
C ASN A 185 -15.82 -17.75 5.59
N LEU A 186 -15.48 -18.19 4.37
CA LEU A 186 -16.17 -18.01 3.05
C LEU A 186 -15.89 -16.80 2.11
N ASN A 187 -14.78 -16.93 1.38
CA ASN A 187 -14.56 -16.64 -0.06
C ASN A 187 -15.72 -16.18 -0.98
N ARG A 188 -15.43 -15.22 -1.89
CA ARG A 188 -15.29 -15.48 -3.35
C ARG A 188 -14.51 -14.39 -4.13
N THR A 189 -13.90 -14.78 -5.26
CA THR A 189 -12.56 -14.30 -5.66
C THR A 189 -12.34 -14.13 -7.19
N THR A 190 -11.14 -14.42 -7.75
CA THR A 190 -10.39 -13.56 -8.75
C THR A 190 -9.97 -12.22 -8.09
N LYS A 191 -9.21 -11.20 -8.58
CA LYS A 191 -8.10 -10.93 -9.55
C LYS A 191 -7.92 -9.38 -9.87
N VAL A 192 -7.35 -8.52 -8.99
CA VAL A 192 -6.91 -7.10 -9.28
C VAL A 192 -5.39 -6.93 -9.23
N ARG A 193 -4.86 -5.91 -9.92
CA ARG A 193 -3.45 -5.50 -9.91
C ARG A 193 -3.17 -4.29 -8.99
N LEU A 194 -1.94 -4.22 -8.47
CA LEU A 194 -1.58 -3.49 -7.27
C LEU A 194 -0.19 -2.82 -7.36
N PHE A 195 0.08 -1.82 -6.50
CA PHE A 195 1.32 -1.02 -6.56
C PHE A 195 2.01 -0.84 -5.19
N LEU A 196 3.34 -0.89 -5.15
CA LEU A 196 4.15 -0.69 -3.93
C LEU A 196 5.50 0.04 -4.15
N TYR A 197 6.16 0.35 -3.03
CA TYR A 197 7.53 0.83 -2.94
C TYR A 197 8.25 0.24 -1.70
N ASN A 198 9.57 -0.01 -1.80
CA ASN A 198 10.36 -0.69 -0.77
C ASN A 198 11.64 0.07 -0.39
N LYS A 199 11.52 1.09 0.47
CA LYS A 199 12.67 1.67 1.18
C LYS A 199 13.13 0.71 2.29
N ARG A 200 14.25 0.00 2.11
CA ARG A 200 15.00 -0.61 3.23
C ARG A 200 15.93 0.44 3.84
N SER A 201 16.10 0.42 5.16
CA SER A 201 17.22 1.07 5.84
C SER A 201 18.51 0.29 5.55
N PRO A 202 19.70 0.92 5.61
CA PRO A 202 20.96 0.18 5.52
C PRO A 202 21.17 -0.71 6.77
N PRO A 203 22.01 -1.75 6.69
CA PRO A 203 22.71 -2.27 7.86
C PRO A 203 23.77 -1.25 8.33
N ASP A 204 24.16 -1.34 9.61
CA ASP A 204 25.26 -0.58 10.20
C ASP A 204 26.64 -1.09 9.73
#